data_AF-A0A0R1MWP1-F1
#
_entry.id   AF-A0A0R1MWP1-F1
#
_cell.length_a   1.000
_cell.length_b   1.000
_cell.length_c   1.000
_cell.angle_alpha   90.00
_cell.angle_beta   90.00
_cell.angle_gamma   90.00
#
_symmetry.space_group_name_H-M   'P 1'
#
loop_
_entity.id
_entity.type
_entity.pdbx_description
1 polymer ?
#
loop_
_entity_poly.entity_id
_entity_poly.type
_entity_poly.pdbx_seq_one_letter_code
_entity_poly.pdbx_strand_id
1 'polypeptide(L)'
;MTNEERWQLGFKHAGVESRLIHGAIKRVGREFGIFDHDDLVQEAKIVFATDYVNTRPTTPAEWEQFRPRVFQHIIWALRDLQRREKWRADRWVDEASLVNAPIAVSGIGRALRQEALRLCQTERERLIVLRHWFADESLAVLARRTGYAERTLRLTRQRLQQRIVKSAQDINSITGER
;
A
#
# COMPACT_ATOMS: atom_id res chain seq x y z
N MET A 1 7.27 8.69 38.18
CA MET A 1 7.79 8.54 36.81
C MET A 1 6.75 9.03 35.81
N THR A 2 7.05 10.15 35.12
CA THR A 2 6.23 10.78 34.08
C THR A 2 6.12 9.90 32.84
N ASN A 3 5.26 10.27 31.89
CA ASN A 3 5.15 9.52 30.64
C ASN A 3 6.43 9.63 29.80
N GLU A 4 7.02 10.82 29.76
CA GLU A 4 8.26 11.09 29.04
C GLU A 4 9.45 10.26 29.58
N GLU A 5 9.59 10.19 30.90
CA GLU A 5 10.63 9.36 31.54
C GLU A 5 10.50 7.87 31.19
N ARG A 6 9.25 7.36 31.06
CA ARG A 6 9.00 5.96 30.65
C ARG A 6 9.46 5.70 29.23
N TRP A 7 9.17 6.61 28.31
CA TRP A 7 9.60 6.50 26.92
C TRP A 7 11.11 6.58 26.78
N GLN A 8 11.75 7.51 27.48
CA GLN A 8 13.22 7.60 27.52
C GLN A 8 13.85 6.30 28.04
N LEU A 9 13.31 5.70 29.10
CA LEU A 9 13.79 4.39 29.57
C LEU A 9 13.59 3.29 28.51
N GLY A 10 12.43 3.25 27.86
CA GLY A 10 12.14 2.29 26.79
C GLY A 10 13.14 2.37 25.64
N PHE A 11 13.43 3.59 25.16
CA PHE A 11 14.44 3.81 24.12
C PHE A 11 15.85 3.46 24.59
N LYS A 12 16.19 3.76 25.84
CA LYS A 12 17.49 3.38 26.42
C LYS A 12 17.64 1.85 26.45
N HIS A 13 16.62 1.13 26.89
CA HIS A 13 16.62 -0.33 26.86
C HIS A 13 16.66 -0.91 25.45
N ALA A 14 15.95 -0.29 24.49
CA ALA A 14 16.04 -0.66 23.08
C ALA A 14 17.49 -0.54 22.56
N GLY A 15 18.22 0.51 22.96
CA GLY A 15 19.64 0.67 22.64
C GLY A 15 20.53 -0.44 23.20
N VAL A 16 20.26 -0.89 24.44
CA VAL A 16 20.98 -2.02 25.06
C VAL A 16 20.67 -3.34 24.34
N GLU A 17 19.40 -3.54 23.94
CA GLU A 17 18.92 -4.74 23.23
C GLU A 17 19.13 -4.66 21.70
N SER A 18 20.17 -3.96 21.24
CA SER A 18 20.46 -3.74 19.81
C SER A 18 20.55 -5.04 19.01
N ARG A 19 21.12 -6.11 19.59
CA ARG A 19 21.20 -7.43 18.94
C ARG A 19 19.82 -8.02 18.65
N LEU A 20 18.86 -7.85 19.57
CA LEU A 20 17.48 -8.31 19.39
C LEU A 20 16.82 -7.54 18.25
N ILE A 21 17.01 -6.21 18.22
CA ILE A 21 16.48 -5.33 17.17
C ILE A 21 17.02 -5.72 15.79
N HIS A 22 18.35 -5.81 15.64
CA HIS A 22 18.97 -6.19 14.38
C HIS A 22 18.62 -7.64 13.98
N GLY A 23 18.48 -8.54 14.95
CA GLY A 23 18.00 -9.89 14.72
C GLY A 23 16.59 -9.93 14.14
N ALA A 24 15.69 -9.09 14.67
CA ALA A 24 14.31 -8.98 14.18
C ALA A 24 14.26 -8.44 12.75
N ILE A 25 15.03 -7.37 12.46
CA ILE A 25 15.15 -6.81 11.11
C ILE A 25 15.69 -7.86 10.13
N LYS A 26 16.79 -8.54 10.49
CA LYS A 26 17.38 -9.60 9.67
C LYS A 26 16.40 -10.74 9.39
N ARG A 27 15.52 -11.06 10.34
CA ARG A 27 14.50 -12.12 10.21
C ARG A 27 13.43 -11.78 9.17
N VAL A 28 13.10 -10.50 9.00
CA VAL A 28 12.09 -10.07 8.01
C VAL A 28 12.68 -10.04 6.58
N GLY A 29 13.99 -9.84 6.45
CA GLY A 29 14.68 -9.81 5.16
C GLY A 29 15.16 -8.40 4.81
N ARG A 30 16.12 -8.30 3.87
CA ARG A 30 16.79 -7.03 3.54
C ARG A 30 16.04 -6.15 2.52
N GLU A 31 14.99 -6.67 1.89
CA GLU A 31 14.31 -5.97 0.79
C GLU A 31 13.11 -5.17 1.31
N PHE A 32 13.40 -3.93 1.71
CA PHE A 32 12.42 -2.98 2.22
C PHE A 32 12.24 -1.78 1.29
N GLY A 33 12.14 -1.99 -0.03
CA GLY A 33 11.80 -0.93 -0.99
C GLY A 33 12.59 0.37 -0.76
N ILE A 34 11.88 1.42 -0.35
CA ILE A 34 12.41 2.77 -0.07
C ILE A 34 13.07 2.97 1.30
N PHE A 35 12.87 2.06 2.26
CA PHE A 35 13.39 2.23 3.62
C PHE A 35 14.81 1.69 3.71
N ASP A 36 15.71 2.51 4.25
CA ASP A 36 17.05 2.05 4.55
C ASP A 36 17.08 1.24 5.86
N HIS A 37 18.25 0.67 6.16
CA HIS A 37 18.40 -0.14 7.37
C HIS A 37 18.22 0.67 8.66
N ASP A 38 18.60 1.95 8.64
CA ASP A 38 18.54 2.81 9.82
C ASP A 38 17.09 3.21 10.15
N ASP A 39 16.26 3.42 9.13
CA ASP A 39 14.81 3.60 9.27
C ASP A 39 14.17 2.39 9.97
N LEU A 40 14.53 1.18 9.54
CA LEU A 40 14.02 -0.06 10.15
C LEU A 40 14.49 -0.22 11.60
N VAL A 41 15.70 0.24 11.91
CA VAL A 41 16.22 0.27 13.29
C VAL A 41 15.40 1.23 14.15
N GLN A 42 15.06 2.42 13.63
CA GLN A 42 14.24 3.38 14.38
C GLN A 42 12.83 2.85 14.63
N GLU A 43 12.18 2.29 13.61
CA GLU A 43 10.85 1.68 13.76
C GLU A 43 10.86 0.54 14.78
N ALA A 44 11.86 -0.33 14.72
CA ALA A 44 12.01 -1.40 15.71
C ALA A 44 12.23 -0.87 17.14
N LYS A 45 12.98 0.24 17.31
CA LYS A 45 13.16 0.90 18.62
C LYS A 45 11.85 1.49 19.14
N ILE A 46 11.04 2.09 18.27
CA ILE A 46 9.72 2.65 18.65
C ILE A 46 8.80 1.54 19.14
N VAL A 47 8.72 0.42 18.41
CA VAL A 47 7.92 -0.75 18.82
C VAL A 47 8.42 -1.30 20.15
N PHE A 48 9.74 -1.43 20.31
CA PHE A 48 10.32 -1.89 21.57
C PHE A 48 9.96 -0.98 22.75
N ALA A 49 10.17 0.33 22.59
CA ALA A 49 9.89 1.30 23.64
C ALA A 49 8.40 1.31 24.01
N THR A 50 7.51 1.17 23.02
CA THR A 50 6.07 1.06 23.22
C THR A 50 5.73 -0.15 24.09
N ASP A 51 6.23 -1.33 23.71
CA ASP A 51 6.03 -2.57 24.47
C ASP A 51 6.60 -2.46 25.90
N TYR A 52 7.76 -1.83 26.04
CA TYR A 52 8.39 -1.59 27.32
C TYR A 52 7.53 -0.71 28.23
N VAL A 53 7.01 0.41 27.71
CA VAL A 53 6.14 1.34 28.45
C VAL A 53 4.88 0.64 28.96
N ASN A 54 4.36 -0.31 28.18
CA ASN A 54 3.15 -1.07 28.49
C ASN A 54 3.38 -2.15 29.54
N THR A 55 4.50 -2.87 29.50
CA THR A 55 4.68 -4.05 30.38
C THR A 55 5.73 -3.91 31.46
N ARG A 56 6.69 -2.99 31.30
CA ARG A 56 7.68 -2.58 32.30
C ARG A 56 8.34 -3.74 33.05
N PRO A 57 9.09 -4.62 32.34
CA PRO A 57 9.82 -5.69 32.99
C PRO A 57 10.86 -5.11 33.97
N THR A 58 10.85 -5.60 35.21
CA THR A 58 11.75 -5.20 36.30
C THR A 58 12.61 -6.35 36.79
N THR A 59 12.15 -7.60 36.66
CA THR A 59 12.87 -8.80 37.09
C THR A 59 13.47 -9.58 35.92
N PRO A 60 14.52 -10.42 36.13
CA PRO A 60 15.09 -11.25 35.07
C PRO A 60 14.05 -12.16 34.38
N ALA A 61 13.12 -12.75 35.13
CA ALA A 61 12.06 -13.59 34.58
C ALA A 61 11.08 -12.81 33.68
N GLU A 62 10.73 -11.59 34.07
CA GLU A 62 9.90 -10.71 33.23
C GLU A 62 10.63 -10.32 31.94
N TRP A 63 11.94 -10.08 32.01
CA TRP A 63 12.76 -9.81 30.83
C TRP A 63 12.87 -11.01 29.89
N GLU A 64 12.97 -12.24 30.42
CA GLU A 64 12.97 -13.47 29.63
C GLU A 64 11.66 -13.68 28.87
N GLN A 65 10.53 -13.30 29.46
CA GLN A 65 9.22 -13.35 28.79
C GLN A 65 9.02 -12.18 27.82
N PHE A 66 9.55 -11.01 28.16
CA PHE A 66 9.43 -9.79 27.36
C PHE A 66 10.14 -9.90 26.00
N ARG A 67 11.40 -10.36 25.99
CA ARG A 67 12.25 -10.42 24.79
C ARG A 67 11.63 -11.17 23.60
N PRO A 68 11.15 -12.43 23.73
CA PRO A 68 10.55 -13.13 22.61
C PRO A 68 9.25 -12.48 22.12
N ARG A 69 8.46 -11.88 23.02
CA ARG A 69 7.23 -11.17 22.66
C ARG A 69 7.52 -9.90 21.85
N VAL A 70 8.41 -9.04 22.36
CA VAL A 70 8.75 -7.78 21.67
C VAL A 70 9.47 -8.06 20.34
N PHE A 71 10.29 -9.11 20.28
CA PHE A 71 10.88 -9.58 19.03
C PHE A 71 9.82 -9.93 17.99
N GLN A 72 8.77 -10.64 18.39
CA GLN A 72 7.67 -10.99 17.50
C GLN A 72 6.84 -9.76 17.08
N HIS A 73 6.61 -8.81 17.98
CA HIS A 73 5.94 -7.55 17.66
C HIS A 73 6.74 -6.71 16.65
N ILE A 74 8.06 -6.60 16.82
CA ILE A 74 8.93 -5.91 15.85
C ILE A 74 8.79 -6.58 14.47
N ILE A 75 8.88 -7.91 14.39
CA ILE A 75 8.73 -8.65 13.13
C ILE A 75 7.39 -8.34 12.46
N TRP A 76 6.29 -8.30 13.23
CA TRP A 76 4.98 -8.00 12.68
C TRP A 76 4.87 -6.56 12.18
N ALA A 77 5.34 -5.59 12.95
CA ALA A 77 5.34 -4.19 12.56
C ALA A 77 6.13 -3.96 11.26
N LEU A 78 7.33 -4.55 11.18
CA LEU A 78 8.15 -4.46 9.97
C LEU A 78 7.51 -5.17 8.77
N ARG A 79 6.90 -6.35 8.95
CA ARG A 79 6.14 -7.00 7.87
C ARG A 79 4.95 -6.17 7.40
N ASP A 80 4.27 -5.47 8.29
CA ASP A 80 3.18 -4.56 7.94
C ASP A 80 3.68 -3.37 7.12
N LEU A 81 4.85 -2.81 7.47
CA LEU A 81 5.51 -1.80 6.65
C LEU A 81 5.81 -2.35 5.24
N GLN A 82 6.38 -3.55 5.15
CA GLN A 82 6.66 -4.19 3.86
C GLN A 82 5.39 -4.42 3.02
N ARG A 83 4.28 -4.85 3.64
CA ARG A 83 3.00 -5.03 2.95
C ARG A 83 2.44 -3.71 2.44
N ARG A 84 2.53 -2.64 3.23
CA ARG A 84 2.09 -1.29 2.84
C ARG A 84 2.93 -0.75 1.70
N GLU A 85 4.24 -1.00 1.73
CA GLU A 85 5.15 -0.62 0.66
C GLU A 85 4.84 -1.38 -0.63
N LYS A 86 4.69 -2.71 -0.56
CA LYS A 86 4.29 -3.52 -1.71
C LYS A 86 2.96 -3.04 -2.30
N TRP A 87 1.97 -2.76 -1.46
CA TRP A 87 0.69 -2.23 -1.91
C TRP A 87 0.81 -0.86 -2.59
N ARG A 88 1.71 0.01 -2.10
CA ARG A 88 2.01 1.30 -2.73
C ARG A 88 2.75 1.10 -4.05
N ALA A 89 3.76 0.25 -4.09
CA ALA A 89 4.53 -0.06 -5.30
C ALA A 89 3.63 -0.65 -6.40
N ASP A 90 2.79 -1.62 -6.07
CA ASP A 90 1.82 -2.24 -7.01
C ASP A 90 0.87 -1.17 -7.60
N ARG A 91 0.47 -0.17 -6.80
CA ARG A 91 -0.38 0.95 -7.24
C ARG A 91 0.37 2.04 -8.01
N TRP A 92 1.62 2.31 -7.65
CA TRP A 92 2.44 3.30 -8.35
C TRP A 92 2.92 2.80 -9.70
N VAL A 93 3.16 1.50 -9.86
CA VAL A 93 3.42 0.89 -11.18
C VAL A 93 2.20 1.06 -12.09
N ASP A 94 0.98 0.92 -11.57
CA ASP A 94 -0.25 1.22 -12.33
C ASP A 94 -0.32 2.70 -12.77
N GLU A 95 0.22 3.63 -11.97
CA GLU A 95 0.16 5.08 -12.22
C GLU A 95 1.32 5.59 -13.10
N ALA A 96 2.55 5.10 -12.89
CA ALA A 96 3.71 5.42 -13.71
C ALA A 96 3.61 4.83 -15.14
N SER A 97 2.90 3.71 -15.29
CA SER A 97 2.50 3.18 -16.60
C SER A 97 1.57 4.13 -17.35
N LEU A 98 0.84 5.02 -16.65
CA LEU A 98 0.01 6.07 -17.24
C LEU A 98 0.80 7.34 -17.54
N VAL A 99 1.91 7.60 -16.83
CA VAL A 99 2.75 8.80 -16.99
C VAL A 99 3.76 8.69 -18.15
N ASN A 100 4.26 7.48 -18.45
CA ASN A 100 5.19 7.25 -19.58
C ASN A 100 4.52 6.96 -20.93
N ALA A 101 3.18 6.98 -21.00
CA ALA A 101 2.52 7.06 -22.29
C ALA A 101 2.84 8.44 -22.89
N PRO A 102 3.34 8.55 -24.13
CA PRO A 102 3.55 9.85 -24.76
C PRO A 102 2.19 10.53 -24.95
N ILE A 103 1.78 11.35 -23.98
CA ILE A 103 0.55 12.12 -24.07
C ILE A 103 0.84 13.30 -25.01
N ALA A 104 0.59 13.13 -26.30
CA ALA A 104 0.25 14.22 -27.18
C ALA A 104 -1.07 14.85 -26.68
N VAL A 105 -0.91 15.89 -25.86
CA VAL A 105 -1.95 16.61 -25.13
C VAL A 105 -2.87 17.33 -26.12
N SER A 106 -3.93 16.65 -26.57
CA SER A 106 -5.27 17.18 -26.92
C SER A 106 -6.08 16.17 -27.73
N GLY A 107 -5.42 15.31 -28.51
CA GLY A 107 -6.06 14.24 -29.29
C GLY A 107 -6.21 12.92 -28.54
N ILE A 108 -5.22 12.56 -27.71
CA ILE A 108 -5.15 11.25 -27.05
C ILE A 108 -6.24 11.07 -25.99
N GLY A 109 -6.55 12.10 -25.20
CA GLY A 109 -7.66 12.02 -24.24
C GLY A 109 -9.01 11.76 -24.91
N ARG A 110 -9.21 12.27 -26.14
CA ARG A 110 -10.42 12.02 -26.93
C ARG A 110 -10.43 10.60 -27.52
N ALA A 111 -9.32 10.16 -28.08
CA ALA A 111 -9.17 8.80 -28.61
C ALA A 111 -9.31 7.74 -27.51
N LEU A 112 -8.66 7.93 -26.36
CA LEU A 112 -8.75 7.05 -25.20
C LEU A 112 -10.18 7.03 -24.64
N ARG A 113 -10.85 8.18 -24.57
CA ARG A 113 -12.26 8.25 -24.17
C ARG A 113 -13.16 7.50 -25.15
N GLN A 114 -12.96 7.66 -26.46
CA GLN A 114 -13.74 6.96 -27.48
C GLN A 114 -13.53 5.45 -27.41
N GLU A 115 -12.28 4.99 -27.24
CA GLU A 115 -11.97 3.57 -27.15
C GLU A 115 -12.51 2.96 -25.85
N ALA A 116 -12.37 3.64 -24.72
CA ALA A 116 -12.97 3.21 -23.46
C ALA A 116 -14.51 3.13 -23.55
N LEU A 117 -15.15 4.06 -24.26
CA LEU A 117 -16.60 4.04 -24.50
C LEU A 117 -17.02 2.93 -25.48
N ARG A 118 -16.19 2.61 -26.48
CA ARG A 118 -16.42 1.49 -27.41
C ARG A 118 -16.44 0.16 -26.68
N LEU A 119 -15.61 0.01 -25.67
CA LEU A 119 -15.52 -1.20 -24.84
C LEU A 119 -16.61 -1.30 -23.76
N CYS A 120 -17.41 -0.24 -23.56
CA CYS A 120 -18.55 -0.28 -22.65
C CYS A 120 -19.73 -1.03 -23.28
N GLN A 121 -20.25 -2.01 -22.56
CA GLN A 121 -21.41 -2.82 -22.95
C GLN A 121 -22.69 -2.34 -22.26
N THR A 122 -22.57 -1.61 -21.16
CA THR A 122 -23.72 -1.14 -20.37
C THR A 122 -23.64 0.34 -20.07
N GLU A 123 -24.79 0.96 -19.84
CA GLU A 123 -24.89 2.38 -19.45
C GLU A 123 -24.17 2.65 -18.12
N ARG A 124 -24.17 1.68 -17.20
CA ARG A 124 -23.43 1.75 -15.94
C ARG A 124 -21.91 1.85 -16.15
N GLU A 125 -21.38 1.10 -17.10
CA GLU A 125 -19.96 1.18 -17.46
C GLU A 125 -19.63 2.53 -18.09
N ARG A 126 -20.49 3.04 -18.98
CA ARG A 126 -20.33 4.38 -19.57
C ARG A 126 -20.31 5.47 -18.51
N LEU A 127 -21.17 5.38 -17.50
CA LEU A 127 -21.19 6.31 -16.37
C LEU A 127 -19.87 6.28 -15.59
N ILE A 128 -19.29 5.09 -15.37
CA ILE A 128 -17.98 4.97 -14.73
C ILE A 128 -16.90 5.63 -15.59
N VAL A 129 -16.84 5.36 -16.90
CA VAL A 129 -15.86 5.98 -17.80
C VAL A 129 -16.00 7.50 -17.78
N LEU A 130 -17.19 8.01 -18.10
CA LEU A 130 -17.40 9.44 -18.31
C LEU A 130 -17.28 10.27 -17.03
N ARG A 131 -17.76 9.74 -15.90
CA ARG A 131 -17.90 10.52 -14.66
C ARG A 131 -16.82 10.19 -13.65
N HIS A 132 -16.57 8.90 -13.43
CA HIS A 132 -15.56 8.50 -12.46
C HIS A 132 -14.13 8.64 -13.00
N TRP A 133 -13.86 8.27 -14.26
CA TRP A 133 -12.51 8.36 -14.81
C TRP A 133 -12.17 9.70 -15.46
N PHE A 134 -13.09 10.27 -16.24
CA PHE A 134 -12.81 11.52 -16.98
C PHE A 134 -13.29 12.81 -16.32
N ALA A 135 -14.18 12.73 -15.32
CA ALA A 135 -14.67 13.90 -14.57
C ALA A 135 -14.32 13.86 -13.07
N ASP A 136 -13.45 12.93 -12.68
CA ASP A 136 -12.93 12.75 -11.32
C ASP A 136 -14.00 12.65 -10.22
N GLU A 137 -15.17 12.12 -10.56
CA GLU A 137 -16.27 11.96 -9.62
C GLU A 137 -16.06 10.70 -8.78
N SER A 138 -16.16 10.81 -7.46
CA SER A 138 -16.05 9.61 -6.61
C SER A 138 -17.22 8.64 -6.83
N LEU A 139 -16.96 7.33 -6.68
CA LEU A 139 -18.00 6.31 -6.84
C LEU A 139 -19.17 6.49 -5.85
N ALA A 140 -18.90 7.06 -4.67
CA ALA A 140 -19.92 7.37 -3.68
C ALA A 140 -20.85 8.52 -4.13
N VAL A 141 -20.33 9.52 -4.85
CA VAL A 141 -21.15 10.58 -5.45
C VAL A 141 -21.95 10.02 -6.62
N LEU A 142 -21.31 9.21 -7.48
CA LEU A 142 -21.97 8.57 -8.61
C LEU A 142 -23.10 7.62 -8.17
N ALA A 143 -22.89 6.84 -7.11
CA ALA A 143 -23.89 5.97 -6.50
C ALA A 143 -25.14 6.75 -6.06
N ARG A 144 -24.94 7.84 -5.33
CA ARG A 144 -26.03 8.71 -4.86
C ARG A 144 -26.81 9.33 -6.02
N ARG A 145 -26.12 9.75 -7.09
CA ARG A 145 -26.76 10.39 -8.24
C ARG A 145 -27.54 9.41 -9.12
N THR A 146 -27.09 8.17 -9.23
CA THR A 146 -27.63 7.18 -10.18
C THR A 146 -28.54 6.14 -9.52
N GLY A 147 -28.58 6.11 -8.18
CA GLY A 147 -29.34 5.12 -7.41
C GLY A 147 -28.71 3.73 -7.37
N TYR A 148 -27.52 3.53 -7.96
CA TYR A 148 -26.81 2.27 -7.87
C TYR A 148 -26.09 2.11 -6.53
N ALA A 149 -26.04 0.87 -6.02
CA ALA A 149 -25.21 0.56 -4.87
C ALA A 149 -23.72 0.77 -5.20
N GLU A 150 -22.99 1.41 -4.28
CA GLU A 150 -21.56 1.71 -4.47
C GLU A 150 -20.73 0.43 -4.69
N ARG A 151 -21.06 -0.66 -3.98
CA ARG A 151 -20.44 -1.98 -4.19
C ARG A 151 -20.60 -2.46 -5.62
N THR A 152 -21.77 -2.26 -6.21
CA THR A 152 -22.07 -2.63 -7.59
C THR A 152 -21.23 -1.81 -8.57
N LEU A 153 -21.10 -0.50 -8.35
CA LEU A 153 -20.24 0.35 -9.17
C LEU A 153 -18.76 -0.05 -9.09
N ARG A 154 -18.26 -0.40 -7.90
CA ARG A 154 -16.89 -0.91 -7.70
C ARG A 154 -16.65 -2.19 -8.50
N LEU A 155 -17.56 -3.16 -8.42
CA LEU A 155 -17.46 -4.42 -9.18
C LEU A 155 -17.54 -4.19 -10.69
N THR A 156 -18.44 -3.32 -11.14
CA THR A 156 -18.55 -2.96 -12.56
C THR A 156 -17.27 -2.28 -13.05
N ARG A 157 -16.67 -1.37 -12.27
CA ARG A 157 -15.39 -0.73 -12.59
C ARG A 157 -14.28 -1.77 -12.74
N GLN A 158 -14.16 -2.69 -11.79
CA GLN A 158 -13.12 -3.71 -11.81
C GLN A 158 -13.22 -4.63 -13.04
N ARG A 159 -14.45 -5.07 -13.40
CA ARG A 159 -14.69 -5.87 -14.60
C ARG A 159 -14.35 -5.10 -15.88
N LEU A 160 -14.72 -3.83 -15.94
CA LEU A 160 -14.40 -2.97 -17.07
C LEU A 160 -12.88 -2.78 -17.23
N GLN A 161 -12.15 -2.57 -16.12
CA GLN A 161 -10.68 -2.48 -16.13
C GLN A 161 -10.04 -3.76 -16.65
N GLN A 162 -10.45 -4.93 -16.13
CA GLN A 162 -9.94 -6.22 -16.60
C GLN A 162 -10.18 -6.43 -18.09
N ARG A 163 -11.34 -6.01 -18.60
CA ARG A 163 -11.68 -6.11 -20.02
C ARG A 163 -10.80 -5.20 -20.88
N ILE A 164 -10.58 -3.96 -20.45
CA ILE A 164 -9.71 -3.02 -21.17
C ILE A 164 -8.26 -3.53 -21.20
N VAL A 165 -7.74 -4.03 -20.08
CA VAL A 165 -6.38 -4.60 -20.00
C VAL A 165 -6.25 -5.82 -20.92
N LYS A 166 -7.24 -6.73 -20.92
CA LYS A 166 -7.25 -7.88 -21.81
C LYS A 166 -7.25 -7.45 -23.28
N SER A 167 -8.12 -6.52 -23.67
CA SER A 167 -8.17 -6.01 -25.04
C SER A 167 -6.88 -5.30 -25.47
N ALA A 168 -6.19 -4.63 -24.56
CA ALA A 168 -4.88 -4.02 -24.84
C ALA A 168 -3.76 -5.08 -25.03
N GLN A 169 -3.80 -6.18 -24.25
CA GLN A 169 -2.88 -7.31 -24.40
C GLN A 169 -3.10 -8.07 -25.70
N ASP A 170 -4.35 -8.23 -26.13
CA ASP A 170 -4.71 -8.87 -27.40
C ASP A 170 -4.20 -8.02 -28.58
N ILE A 171 -4.26 -6.69 -28.50
CA ILE A 171 -3.70 -5.77 -29.51
C ILE A 171 -2.17 -5.90 -29.58
N ASN A 172 -1.46 -5.88 -28.44
CA ASN A 172 0.00 -6.02 -28.40
C ASN A 172 0.49 -7.39 -28.89
N SER A 173 -0.33 -8.43 -28.76
CA SER A 173 -0.03 -9.78 -29.26
C SER A 173 -0.24 -9.89 -30.79
N ILE A 174 -1.05 -9.01 -31.37
CA ILE A 174 -1.29 -8.91 -32.83
C ILE A 174 -0.26 -7.97 -33.49
N THR A 175 0.19 -6.93 -32.78
CA THR A 175 1.20 -5.97 -33.27
C THR A 175 2.64 -6.36 -32.90
N GLY A 176 2.89 -7.62 -32.56
CA GLY A 176 4.24 -8.14 -32.28
C GLY A 176 5.23 -7.77 -33.37
N GLU A 177 6.10 -6.82 -33.02
CA GLU A 177 7.23 -6.31 -33.78
C GLU A 177 8.12 -7.44 -34.31
N ARG A 178 8.41 -7.39 -35.61
CA ARG A 178 9.67 -7.84 -36.19
C ARG A 178 10.67 -6.70 -36.13
#